data_AF-D8M0Q7-F1
#
_entry.id   AF-D8M0Q7-F1
#
_cell.length_a   1.000
_cell.length_b   1.000
_cell.length_c   1.000
_cell.angle_alpha   90.00
_cell.angle_beta   90.00
_cell.angle_gamma   90.00
#
_symmetry.space_group_name_H-M   'P 1'
#
loop_
_entity.id
_entity.type
_entity.pdbx_description
1 polymer ?
#
loop_
_entity_poly.entity_id
_entity_poly.type
_entity_poly.pdbx_seq_one_letter_code
_entity_poly.pdbx_strand_id
1 'polypeptide(L)'
;MPSTFKFTPLYGAENDGPVCSILQIDSIHIMLDCGWDERLETDMLSPIKDYIPLLNAVLISHADFLHLGALPYVYSRWDCNVPIFINKDAFLLARFCMEDVMENRLLGEEDCIFGKDDISKVCECFRTVVYNQQERIMSETGDVVYINAREAGHMIGGSIWDIITETDHLVYSMNINPQPDNHLRGASSDVSGNISLLITDACEHMTEKSRYNSQLEKAKFGHFSYLITDTLRDKHGSVLIPVDSVGRCLEVILLLERVWKESNLENYKVLFLSSRSSQTVNYIQGIASNLNERILQQSAEAERKAFDLQFVTCVSIVENVLESQASKVVIATLPGLETSFAQTLLKKWCTRSENLLLFVCSPPPDTLGYRILNSPEESTFEFIVREKRGIDRRTDSESR
;
A
#
# COMPACT_ATOMS: atom_id res chain seq x y z
N MET A 1 9.69 -23.09 30.65
CA MET A 1 9.71 -21.73 31.22
C MET A 1 8.86 -20.86 30.30
N PRO A 2 8.18 -19.82 30.78
CA PRO A 2 7.49 -18.90 29.86
C PRO A 2 8.52 -18.32 28.89
N SER A 3 8.16 -18.21 27.61
CA SER A 3 9.01 -17.62 26.60
C SER A 3 9.33 -16.16 26.95
N THR A 4 10.55 -15.74 26.66
CA THR A 4 10.98 -14.35 26.84
C THR A 4 10.78 -13.63 25.52
N PHE A 5 9.87 -12.65 25.48
CA PHE A 5 9.66 -11.84 24.27
C PHE A 5 10.00 -10.37 24.47
N LYS A 6 10.55 -9.75 23.43
CA LYS A 6 10.89 -8.32 23.39
C LYS A 6 10.46 -7.74 22.04
N PHE A 7 9.59 -6.74 22.09
CA PHE A 7 9.21 -5.94 20.92
C PHE A 7 10.06 -4.67 20.86
N THR A 8 10.65 -4.39 19.70
CA THR A 8 11.50 -3.22 19.45
C THR A 8 11.01 -2.52 18.18
N PRO A 9 10.27 -1.41 18.27
CA PRO A 9 9.95 -0.61 17.08
C PRO A 9 11.24 0.05 16.56
N LEU A 10 11.55 -0.14 15.27
CA LEU A 10 12.72 0.47 14.65
C LEU A 10 12.38 1.85 14.08
N TYR A 11 11.24 1.97 13.42
CA TYR A 11 10.64 3.23 12.95
C TYR A 11 9.13 3.04 12.69
N GLY A 12 8.40 4.15 12.52
CA GLY A 12 6.95 4.15 12.27
C GLY A 12 6.07 4.01 13.52
N ALA A 13 6.64 4.21 14.72
CA ALA A 13 5.88 4.14 15.98
C ALA A 13 5.20 5.46 16.37
N GLU A 14 5.66 6.59 15.82
CA GLU A 14 5.23 7.94 16.22
C GLU A 14 4.43 8.67 15.13
N ASN A 15 4.22 8.04 13.97
CA ASN A 15 3.52 8.63 12.83
C ASN A 15 2.90 7.56 11.92
N ASP A 16 2.02 7.98 10.99
CA ASP A 16 1.35 7.11 10.00
C ASP A 16 2.25 6.77 8.79
N GLY A 17 3.57 6.83 8.96
CA GLY A 17 4.55 6.56 7.92
C GLY A 17 4.88 5.08 7.76
N PRO A 18 6.01 4.78 7.09
CA PRO A 18 6.50 3.41 6.95
C PRO A 18 6.75 2.75 8.31
N VAL A 19 6.48 1.45 8.42
CA VAL A 19 6.62 0.70 9.68
C VAL A 19 7.67 -0.41 9.56
N CYS A 20 8.46 -0.59 10.63
CA CYS A 20 9.34 -1.73 10.80
C CYS A 20 9.63 -1.95 12.27
N SER A 21 9.50 -3.20 12.73
CA SER A 21 9.77 -3.58 14.11
C SER A 21 10.46 -4.94 14.19
N ILE A 22 11.14 -5.21 15.30
CA ILE A 22 11.71 -6.52 15.62
C ILE A 22 10.96 -7.13 16.79
N LEU A 23 10.46 -8.35 16.60
CA LEU A 23 9.95 -9.20 17.66
C LEU A 23 10.96 -10.31 17.93
N GLN A 24 11.58 -10.25 19.10
CA GLN A 24 12.43 -11.32 19.61
C GLN A 24 11.58 -12.24 20.49
N ILE A 25 11.65 -13.55 20.27
CA ILE A 25 11.05 -14.61 21.08
C ILE A 25 12.14 -15.64 21.36
N ASP A 26 12.66 -15.65 22.59
CA ASP A 26 13.81 -16.47 22.98
C ASP A 26 15.01 -16.24 22.04
N SER A 27 15.39 -17.21 21.22
CA SER A 27 16.46 -17.09 20.21
C SER A 27 15.97 -16.59 18.84
N ILE A 28 14.66 -16.61 18.60
CA ILE A 28 14.05 -16.27 17.30
C ILE A 28 13.88 -14.77 17.17
N HIS A 29 14.36 -14.19 16.08
CA HIS A 29 14.12 -12.79 15.70
C HIS A 29 13.28 -12.72 14.44
N ILE A 30 12.11 -12.09 14.56
CA ILE A 30 11.17 -11.87 13.47
C ILE A 30 11.13 -10.38 13.17
N MET A 31 11.40 -10.00 11.92
CA MET A 31 11.12 -8.65 11.45
C MET A 31 9.63 -8.55 11.09
N LEU A 32 8.93 -7.61 11.72
CA LEU A 32 7.52 -7.31 11.48
C LEU A 32 7.46 -6.08 10.58
N ASP A 33 7.07 -6.30 9.33
CA ASP A 33 7.12 -5.34 8.23
C ASP A 33 8.52 -4.75 7.96
N CYS A 34 8.71 -4.23 6.76
CA CYS A 34 9.93 -3.57 6.30
C CYS A 34 9.54 -2.45 5.33
N GLY A 35 8.79 -1.49 5.88
CA GLY A 35 8.21 -0.38 5.18
C GLY A 35 9.23 0.60 4.62
N TRP A 36 8.84 1.29 3.54
CA TRP A 36 9.51 2.49 3.10
C TRP A 36 8.52 3.50 2.52
N ASP A 37 9.03 4.68 2.16
CA ASP A 37 8.25 5.69 1.46
C ASP A 37 8.85 5.99 0.09
N GLU A 38 8.07 6.70 -0.71
CA GLU A 38 8.45 7.09 -2.06
C GLU A 38 9.67 8.02 -2.13
N ARG A 39 10.29 8.47 -1.01
CA ARG A 39 11.55 9.26 -1.02
C ARG A 39 12.79 8.38 -1.05
N LEU A 40 12.68 7.10 -0.67
CA LEU A 40 13.79 6.14 -0.67
C LEU A 40 15.03 6.61 0.13
N GLU A 41 14.80 7.24 1.28
CA GLU A 41 15.88 7.71 2.16
C GLU A 41 16.52 6.56 2.93
N THR A 42 17.78 6.26 2.63
CA THR A 42 18.50 5.09 3.18
C THR A 42 18.82 5.22 4.66
N ASP A 43 18.92 6.46 5.16
CA ASP A 43 19.27 6.72 6.55
C ASP A 43 18.16 6.24 7.50
N MET A 44 16.89 6.27 7.06
CA MET A 44 15.75 5.68 7.79
C MET A 44 15.95 4.18 8.08
N LEU A 45 16.64 3.47 7.18
CA LEU A 45 16.80 2.02 7.28
C LEU A 45 17.94 1.63 8.21
N SER A 46 18.82 2.55 8.62
CA SER A 46 20.01 2.23 9.41
C SER A 46 19.75 1.37 10.67
N PRO A 47 18.64 1.54 11.42
CA PRO A 47 18.36 0.72 12.60
C PRO A 47 18.19 -0.79 12.30
N ILE A 48 17.82 -1.17 11.07
CA ILE A 48 17.62 -2.57 10.68
C ILE A 48 18.97 -3.31 10.59
N LYS A 49 20.05 -2.61 10.22
CA LYS A 49 21.34 -3.22 9.83
C LYS A 49 21.92 -4.14 10.89
N ASP A 50 21.79 -3.78 12.17
CA ASP A 50 22.33 -4.55 13.29
C ASP A 50 21.55 -5.86 13.55
N TYR A 51 20.32 -5.96 13.05
CA TYR A 51 19.47 -7.14 13.21
C TYR A 51 19.60 -8.14 12.07
N ILE A 52 20.10 -7.74 10.89
CA ILE A 52 20.20 -8.61 9.71
C ILE A 52 20.84 -9.98 10.01
N PRO A 53 21.98 -10.08 10.73
CA PRO A 53 22.59 -11.37 11.03
C PRO A 53 21.79 -12.24 12.01
N LEU A 54 20.80 -11.67 12.71
CA LEU A 54 20.02 -12.33 13.75
C LEU A 54 18.66 -12.83 13.25
N LEU A 55 18.17 -12.29 12.12
CA LEU A 55 16.83 -12.56 11.63
C LEU A 55 16.63 -14.04 11.29
N ASN A 56 15.45 -14.57 11.61
CA ASN A 56 15.01 -15.90 11.19
C ASN A 56 13.89 -15.83 10.15
N ALA A 57 13.09 -14.76 10.17
CA ALA A 57 12.00 -14.55 9.24
C ALA A 57 11.58 -13.08 9.17
N VAL A 58 10.81 -12.75 8.14
CA VAL A 58 10.05 -11.51 8.02
C VAL A 58 8.57 -11.85 7.91
N LEU A 59 7.70 -11.13 8.60
CA LEU A 59 6.25 -11.19 8.42
C LEU A 59 5.78 -9.88 7.79
N ILE A 60 5.03 -9.98 6.69
CA ILE A 60 4.46 -8.82 5.98
C ILE A 60 2.96 -8.76 6.26
N SER A 61 2.49 -7.65 6.82
CA SER A 61 1.09 -7.42 7.11
C SER A 61 0.32 -7.04 5.85
N HIS A 62 0.79 -6.07 5.06
CA HIS A 62 0.10 -5.57 3.87
C HIS A 62 1.01 -5.49 2.64
N ALA A 63 0.41 -5.55 1.46
CA ALA A 63 1.12 -5.58 0.16
C ALA A 63 1.53 -4.19 -0.37
N ASP A 64 1.56 -3.17 0.48
CA ASP A 64 1.88 -1.79 0.11
C ASP A 64 3.33 -1.41 0.43
N PHE A 65 3.74 -0.25 -0.07
CA PHE A 65 5.11 0.23 0.09
C PHE A 65 5.45 0.60 1.54
N LEU A 66 4.47 1.02 2.34
CA LEU A 66 4.66 1.38 3.75
C LEU A 66 4.92 0.17 4.65
N HIS A 67 4.67 -1.05 4.16
CA HIS A 67 4.89 -2.29 4.91
C HIS A 67 5.99 -3.18 4.32
N LEU A 68 6.35 -3.03 3.03
CA LEU A 68 7.35 -3.90 2.38
C LEU A 68 8.37 -3.19 1.49
N GLY A 69 8.25 -1.87 1.32
CA GLY A 69 9.00 -1.10 0.32
C GLY A 69 10.52 -1.13 0.47
N ALA A 70 11.04 -1.39 1.68
CA ALA A 70 12.48 -1.43 1.92
C ALA A 70 13.11 -2.80 1.62
N LEU A 71 12.30 -3.86 1.43
CA LEU A 71 12.79 -5.23 1.21
C LEU A 71 13.79 -5.34 0.04
N PRO A 72 13.57 -4.73 -1.15
CA PRO A 72 14.54 -4.84 -2.25
C PRO A 72 15.91 -4.30 -1.87
N TYR A 73 15.96 -3.19 -1.14
CA TYR A 73 17.21 -2.61 -0.67
C TYR A 73 17.86 -3.49 0.40
N VAL A 74 17.10 -3.91 1.41
CA VAL A 74 17.58 -4.69 2.55
C VAL A 74 18.13 -6.05 2.09
N TYR A 75 17.40 -6.79 1.25
CA TYR A 75 17.80 -8.11 0.78
C TYR A 75 19.01 -8.06 -0.16
N SER A 76 19.11 -7.05 -1.01
CA SER A 76 20.23 -6.95 -1.95
C SER A 76 21.47 -6.29 -1.37
N ARG A 77 21.33 -5.25 -0.56
CA ARG A 77 22.49 -4.46 -0.06
C ARG A 77 23.11 -5.03 1.20
N TRP A 78 22.33 -5.69 2.04
CA TRP A 78 22.81 -6.27 3.30
C TRP A 78 22.81 -7.80 3.30
N ASP A 79 22.61 -8.40 2.13
CA ASP A 79 22.61 -9.85 1.92
C ASP A 79 21.68 -10.62 2.89
N CYS A 80 20.53 -10.02 3.18
CA CYS A 80 19.46 -10.72 3.90
C CYS A 80 18.87 -11.81 2.99
N ASN A 81 18.69 -13.01 3.52
CA ASN A 81 18.19 -14.17 2.77
C ASN A 81 17.16 -15.01 3.56
N VAL A 82 16.61 -14.45 4.64
CA VAL A 82 15.63 -15.13 5.50
C VAL A 82 14.27 -15.22 4.81
N PRO A 83 13.43 -16.24 5.10
CA PRO A 83 12.11 -16.36 4.50
C PRO A 83 11.20 -15.18 4.86
N ILE A 84 10.40 -14.75 3.89
CA ILE A 84 9.41 -13.67 4.06
C ILE A 84 8.02 -14.27 3.97
N PHE A 85 7.28 -14.30 5.07
CA PHE A 85 5.91 -14.78 5.09
C PHE A 85 4.93 -13.66 4.72
N ILE A 86 4.07 -13.95 3.76
CA ILE A 86 3.06 -13.04 3.22
C ILE A 86 1.84 -13.86 2.81
N ASN A 87 0.64 -13.30 2.90
CA ASN A 87 -0.55 -13.99 2.42
C ASN A 87 -0.46 -14.30 0.91
N LYS A 88 -0.99 -15.45 0.52
CA LYS A 88 -1.02 -15.92 -0.87
C LYS A 88 -1.65 -14.91 -1.83
N ASP A 89 -2.71 -14.22 -1.42
CA ASP A 89 -3.42 -13.25 -2.25
C ASP A 89 -2.72 -11.88 -2.29
N ALA A 90 -1.81 -11.61 -1.36
CA ALA A 90 -1.00 -10.40 -1.30
C ALA A 90 0.32 -10.52 -2.09
N PHE A 91 0.85 -11.73 -2.29
CA PHE A 91 2.17 -11.97 -2.88
C PHE A 91 2.39 -11.24 -4.22
N LEU A 92 1.46 -11.37 -5.17
CA LEU A 92 1.66 -10.76 -6.48
C LEU A 92 1.42 -9.24 -6.45
N LEU A 93 0.52 -8.78 -5.57
CA LEU A 93 0.28 -7.36 -5.33
C LEU A 93 1.52 -6.68 -4.73
N ALA A 94 2.22 -7.34 -3.81
CA ALA A 94 3.46 -6.83 -3.23
C ALA A 94 4.54 -6.63 -4.31
N ARG A 95 4.67 -7.59 -5.22
CA ARG A 95 5.55 -7.46 -6.39
C ARG A 95 5.13 -6.26 -7.26
N PHE A 96 3.85 -6.14 -7.61
CA PHE A 96 3.35 -5.04 -8.43
C PHE A 96 3.55 -3.68 -7.76
N CYS A 97 3.40 -3.59 -6.44
CA CYS A 97 3.67 -2.37 -5.68
C CYS A 97 5.13 -1.93 -5.79
N MET A 98 6.08 -2.85 -5.57
CA MET A 98 7.52 -2.53 -5.71
C MET A 98 7.89 -2.16 -7.16
N GLU A 99 7.35 -2.90 -8.13
CA GLU A 99 7.59 -2.62 -9.55
C GLU A 99 6.97 -1.28 -9.98
N ASP A 100 5.80 -0.90 -9.47
CA ASP A 100 5.14 0.37 -9.76
C ASP A 100 5.97 1.55 -9.26
N VAL A 101 6.47 1.51 -8.01
CA VAL A 101 7.34 2.58 -7.46
C VAL A 101 8.63 2.72 -8.29
N MET A 102 9.27 1.58 -8.62
CA MET A 102 10.50 1.57 -9.41
C MET A 102 10.27 2.14 -10.82
N GLU A 103 9.24 1.67 -11.52
CA GLU A 103 8.94 2.11 -12.89
C GLU A 103 8.51 3.58 -12.94
N ASN A 104 7.72 4.04 -11.95
CA ASN A 104 7.33 5.45 -11.85
C ASN A 104 8.53 6.38 -11.68
N ARG A 105 9.51 6.02 -10.86
CA ARG A 105 10.75 6.80 -10.71
C ARG A 105 11.53 6.88 -12.01
N LEU A 106 11.73 5.73 -12.66
CA LEU A 106 12.49 5.68 -13.92
C LEU A 106 11.81 6.46 -15.05
N LEU A 107 10.47 6.42 -15.12
CA LEU A 107 9.67 7.19 -16.08
C LEU A 107 9.66 8.69 -15.76
N GLY A 108 9.70 9.06 -14.48
CA GLY A 108 9.91 10.44 -14.01
C GLY A 108 11.34 10.95 -14.20
N GLU A 109 12.19 10.18 -14.89
CA GLU A 109 13.62 10.46 -15.07
C GLU A 109 14.40 10.59 -13.76
N GLU A 110 13.97 9.91 -12.70
CA GLU A 110 14.70 9.80 -11.44
C GLU A 110 15.45 8.47 -11.34
N ASP A 111 16.50 8.43 -10.53
CA ASP A 111 17.14 7.17 -10.17
C ASP A 111 16.30 6.38 -9.17
N CYS A 112 16.31 5.05 -9.32
CA CYS A 112 15.81 4.12 -8.32
C CYS A 112 16.99 3.31 -7.77
N ILE A 113 17.11 3.28 -6.44
CA ILE A 113 18.24 2.64 -5.75
C ILE A 113 18.15 1.10 -5.72
N PHE A 114 17.02 0.55 -6.17
CA PHE A 114 16.79 -0.87 -6.41
C PHE A 114 16.19 -1.09 -7.81
N GLY A 115 16.43 -2.27 -8.37
CA GLY A 115 16.00 -2.67 -9.71
C GLY A 115 15.14 -3.94 -9.74
N LYS A 116 14.86 -4.43 -10.94
CA LYS A 116 14.06 -5.65 -11.16
C LYS A 116 14.69 -6.90 -10.54
N ASP A 117 16.00 -7.00 -10.56
CA ASP A 117 16.73 -8.13 -9.98
C ASP A 117 16.60 -8.15 -8.45
N ASP A 118 16.62 -6.97 -7.81
CA ASP A 118 16.42 -6.84 -6.36
C ASP A 118 14.99 -7.25 -5.95
N ILE A 119 13.99 -6.81 -6.72
CA ILE A 119 12.59 -7.23 -6.52
C ILE A 119 12.45 -8.74 -6.71
N SER A 120 13.15 -9.31 -7.69
CA SER A 120 13.11 -10.74 -7.97
C SER A 120 13.74 -11.55 -6.83
N LYS A 121 14.86 -11.08 -6.26
CA LYS A 121 15.48 -11.67 -5.06
C LYS A 121 14.51 -11.71 -3.89
N VAL A 122 13.79 -10.62 -3.62
CA VAL A 122 12.75 -10.58 -2.58
C VAL A 122 11.64 -11.61 -2.88
N CYS A 123 11.19 -11.67 -4.13
CA CYS A 123 10.13 -12.59 -4.53
C CYS A 123 10.51 -14.07 -4.37
N GLU A 124 11.78 -14.44 -4.54
CA GLU A 124 12.29 -15.80 -4.31
C GLU A 124 12.29 -16.18 -2.82
N CYS A 125 12.45 -15.19 -1.94
CA CYS A 125 12.41 -15.36 -0.49
C CYS A 125 10.98 -15.45 0.07
N PHE A 126 9.95 -15.10 -0.70
CA PHE A 126 8.57 -15.19 -0.25
C PHE A 126 8.14 -16.63 0.06
N ARG A 127 7.36 -16.77 1.13
CA ARG A 127 6.68 -17.98 1.59
C ARG A 127 5.21 -17.63 1.79
N THR A 128 4.38 -18.03 0.82
CA THR A 128 2.96 -17.70 0.84
C THR A 128 2.23 -18.49 1.92
N VAL A 129 1.42 -17.81 2.73
CA VAL A 129 0.53 -18.43 3.71
C VAL A 129 -0.93 -18.28 3.29
N VAL A 130 -1.78 -19.19 3.76
CA VAL A 130 -3.25 -19.08 3.61
C VAL A 130 -3.84 -18.68 4.95
N TYR A 131 -4.92 -17.90 4.94
CA TYR A 131 -5.57 -17.53 6.19
C TYR A 131 -5.99 -18.76 7.00
N ASN A 132 -5.83 -18.67 8.33
CA ASN A 132 -6.19 -19.72 9.28
C ASN A 132 -5.42 -21.04 9.07
N GLN A 133 -4.28 -20.99 8.37
CA GLN A 133 -3.35 -22.11 8.24
C GLN A 133 -2.05 -21.80 8.97
N GLN A 134 -1.69 -22.70 9.89
CA GLN A 134 -0.50 -22.56 10.72
C GLN A 134 0.76 -22.95 9.96
N GLU A 135 1.75 -22.07 9.96
CA GLU A 135 3.10 -22.31 9.46
C GLU A 135 4.11 -22.24 10.63
N ARG A 136 5.36 -22.66 10.39
CA ARG A 136 6.41 -22.67 11.43
C ARG A 136 7.64 -21.88 11.02
N ILE A 137 8.21 -21.18 11.99
CA ILE A 137 9.53 -20.55 11.95
C ILE A 137 10.41 -21.32 12.94
N MET A 138 11.63 -21.66 12.53
CA MET A 138 12.59 -22.39 13.35
C MET A 138 13.88 -21.60 13.47
N SER A 139 14.46 -21.54 14.66
CA SER A 139 15.82 -21.02 14.85
C SER A 139 16.88 -22.07 14.52
N GLU A 140 18.13 -21.62 14.39
CA GLU A 140 19.29 -22.51 14.31
C GLU A 140 19.50 -23.36 15.57
N THR A 141 19.01 -22.88 16.73
CA THR A 141 19.08 -23.59 18.03
C THR A 141 17.96 -24.63 18.21
N GLY A 142 16.99 -24.69 17.28
CA GLY A 142 15.88 -25.64 17.31
C GLY A 142 14.61 -25.15 18.00
N ASP A 143 14.56 -23.88 18.40
CA ASP A 143 13.33 -23.26 18.91
C ASP A 143 12.31 -23.10 17.77
N VAL A 144 11.02 -23.22 18.08
CA VAL A 144 9.95 -23.19 17.08
C VAL A 144 8.88 -22.19 17.50
N VAL A 145 8.52 -21.31 16.57
CA VAL A 145 7.37 -20.41 16.68
C VAL A 145 6.41 -20.74 15.55
N TYR A 146 5.13 -20.83 15.88
CA TYR A 146 4.08 -21.00 14.89
C TYR A 146 3.48 -19.66 14.52
N ILE A 147 3.13 -19.49 13.24
CA ILE A 147 2.48 -18.28 12.75
C ILE A 147 1.20 -18.65 12.03
N ASN A 148 0.20 -17.78 12.14
CA ASN A 148 -1.05 -17.89 11.41
C ASN A 148 -1.49 -16.50 10.95
N ALA A 149 -1.89 -16.38 9.68
CA ALA A 149 -2.46 -15.15 9.16
C ALA A 149 -3.98 -15.15 9.30
N ARG A 150 -4.56 -14.02 9.70
CA ARG A 150 -6.01 -13.76 9.69
C ARG A 150 -6.31 -12.51 8.87
N GLU A 151 -7.54 -12.39 8.37
CA GLU A 151 -7.95 -11.24 7.56
C GLU A 151 -7.85 -9.93 8.37
N ALA A 152 -7.13 -8.93 7.84
CA ALA A 152 -7.05 -7.58 8.42
C ALA A 152 -8.11 -6.60 7.88
N GLY A 153 -8.73 -6.92 6.74
CA GLY A 153 -9.81 -6.13 6.13
C GLY A 153 -9.38 -4.81 5.47
N HIS A 154 -8.09 -4.46 5.48
CA HIS A 154 -7.58 -3.19 4.96
C HIS A 154 -7.12 -3.25 3.50
N MET A 155 -6.46 -4.35 3.12
CA MET A 155 -6.03 -4.63 1.75
C MET A 155 -6.29 -6.09 1.39
N ILE A 156 -6.31 -6.41 0.10
CA ILE A 156 -6.38 -7.80 -0.37
C ILE A 156 -5.15 -8.57 0.14
N GLY A 157 -5.39 -9.69 0.82
CA GLY A 157 -4.32 -10.47 1.48
C GLY A 157 -3.74 -9.80 2.74
N GLY A 158 -4.30 -8.68 3.20
CA GLY A 158 -3.88 -8.01 4.44
C GLY A 158 -4.02 -8.91 5.66
N SER A 159 -2.96 -9.02 6.46
CA SER A 159 -2.81 -10.05 7.48
C SER A 159 -2.63 -9.49 8.88
N ILE A 160 -3.49 -9.94 9.80
CA ILE A 160 -3.21 -9.95 11.24
C ILE A 160 -2.42 -11.24 11.51
N TRP A 161 -1.26 -11.13 12.17
CA TRP A 161 -0.41 -12.27 12.46
C TRP A 161 -0.61 -12.74 13.90
N ASP A 162 -1.10 -13.97 14.06
CA ASP A 162 -0.98 -14.71 15.32
C ASP A 162 0.39 -15.38 15.35
N ILE A 163 1.14 -15.17 16.42
CA ILE A 163 2.48 -15.69 16.63
C ILE A 163 2.45 -16.48 17.94
N ILE A 164 2.54 -17.80 17.84
CA ILE A 164 2.16 -18.76 18.88
C ILE A 164 3.39 -19.58 19.28
N THR A 165 3.70 -19.58 20.58
CA THR A 165 4.67 -20.50 21.20
C THR A 165 3.94 -21.58 21.99
N GLU A 166 4.67 -22.46 22.68
CA GLU A 166 4.05 -23.43 23.59
C GLU A 166 3.30 -22.76 24.76
N THR A 167 3.72 -21.55 25.16
CA THR A 167 3.22 -20.87 26.36
C THR A 167 2.48 -19.58 26.09
N ASP A 168 2.72 -18.94 24.95
CA ASP A 168 2.28 -17.57 24.69
C ASP A 168 1.65 -17.42 23.31
N HIS A 169 0.70 -16.48 23.22
CA HIS A 169 0.07 -16.07 21.97
C HIS A 169 0.21 -14.56 21.82
N LEU A 170 0.99 -14.16 20.83
CA LEU A 170 1.25 -12.78 20.47
C LEU A 170 0.46 -12.45 19.20
N VAL A 171 -0.09 -11.25 19.12
CA VAL A 171 -0.87 -10.79 17.96
C VAL A 171 -0.27 -9.50 17.44
N TYR A 172 0.11 -9.49 16.16
CA TYR A 172 0.54 -8.31 15.43
C TYR A 172 -0.56 -7.89 14.45
N SER A 173 -1.16 -6.73 14.71
CA SER A 173 -2.43 -6.28 14.12
C SER A 173 -2.34 -4.81 13.69
N MET A 174 -1.63 -4.55 12.61
CA MET A 174 -1.46 -3.20 12.05
C MET A 174 -2.48 -2.89 10.95
N ASN A 175 -2.92 -1.64 10.89
CA ASN A 175 -3.83 -1.08 9.88
C ASN A 175 -5.03 -2.00 9.62
N ILE A 176 -5.79 -2.31 10.66
CA ILE A 176 -6.98 -3.17 10.52
C ILE A 176 -8.21 -2.34 10.17
N ASN A 177 -9.09 -2.89 9.32
CA ASN A 177 -10.42 -2.36 9.10
C ASN A 177 -11.46 -3.36 9.62
N PRO A 178 -12.05 -3.14 10.81
CA PRO A 178 -13.08 -4.03 11.35
C PRO A 178 -14.39 -4.04 10.56
N GLN A 179 -14.59 -3.08 9.65
CA GLN A 179 -15.80 -2.99 8.84
C GLN A 179 -15.53 -3.52 7.42
N PRO A 180 -16.52 -4.15 6.76
CA PRO A 180 -16.38 -4.54 5.37
C PRO A 180 -16.46 -3.33 4.43
N ASP A 181 -15.59 -3.31 3.41
CA ASP A 181 -15.60 -2.33 2.32
C ASP A 181 -16.41 -2.86 1.10
N ASN A 182 -16.36 -2.20 -0.06
CA ASN A 182 -17.08 -2.71 -1.24
C ASN A 182 -16.50 -4.03 -1.77
N HIS A 183 -15.22 -4.33 -1.52
CA HIS A 183 -14.54 -5.53 -2.01
C HIS A 183 -13.92 -6.42 -0.92
N LEU A 184 -13.68 -5.91 0.29
CA LEU A 184 -13.05 -6.65 1.39
C LEU A 184 -14.05 -7.04 2.48
N ARG A 185 -13.76 -8.15 3.17
CA ARG A 185 -14.39 -8.48 4.45
C ARG A 185 -13.78 -7.60 5.54
N GLY A 186 -14.51 -7.43 6.64
CA GLY A 186 -13.95 -6.79 7.83
C GLY A 186 -12.89 -7.68 8.48
N ALA A 187 -12.03 -7.06 9.30
CA ALA A 187 -10.99 -7.74 10.05
C ALA A 187 -11.55 -8.88 10.90
N SER A 188 -10.84 -10.00 10.91
CA SER A 188 -11.20 -11.15 11.73
C SER A 188 -11.06 -10.82 13.22
N SER A 189 -12.15 -10.98 13.97
CA SER A 189 -12.17 -10.87 15.44
C SER A 189 -11.87 -12.19 16.16
N ASP A 190 -11.76 -13.29 15.41
CA ASP A 190 -11.69 -14.64 15.96
C ASP A 190 -10.27 -14.93 16.43
N VAL A 191 -10.02 -14.62 17.72
CA VAL A 191 -8.79 -15.01 18.40
C VAL A 191 -9.12 -16.09 19.41
N SER A 192 -8.53 -17.26 19.23
CA SER A 192 -8.65 -18.38 20.18
C SER A 192 -7.54 -18.28 21.22
N GLY A 193 -7.88 -18.49 22.49
CA GLY A 193 -6.90 -18.52 23.59
C GLY A 193 -6.67 -17.17 24.27
N ASN A 194 -5.73 -17.15 25.21
CA ASN A 194 -5.34 -15.94 25.94
C ASN A 194 -4.19 -15.26 25.20
N ILE A 195 -4.40 -13.99 24.83
CA ILE A 195 -3.37 -13.17 24.17
C ILE A 195 -2.41 -12.62 25.24
N SER A 196 -1.13 -12.99 25.16
CA SER A 196 -0.07 -12.49 26.03
C SER A 196 0.38 -11.07 25.65
N LEU A 197 0.39 -10.76 24.34
CA LEU A 197 0.78 -9.45 23.79
C LEU A 197 -0.05 -9.12 22.55
N LEU A 198 -0.65 -7.93 22.53
CA LEU A 198 -1.27 -7.34 21.34
C LEU A 198 -0.44 -6.12 20.91
N ILE A 199 0.07 -6.17 19.68
CA ILE A 199 0.74 -5.05 19.01
C ILE A 199 -0.23 -4.56 17.95
N THR A 200 -0.64 -3.30 18.03
CA THR A 200 -1.59 -2.68 17.12
C THR A 200 -1.28 -1.20 16.97
N ASP A 201 -1.77 -0.58 15.90
CA ASP A 201 -1.65 0.84 15.67
C ASP A 201 -2.68 1.64 16.48
N ALA A 202 -2.40 2.93 16.65
CA ALA A 202 -3.33 3.90 17.22
C ALA A 202 -3.84 4.80 16.11
N CYS A 203 -4.62 4.26 15.16
CA CYS A 203 -5.16 5.06 14.07
C CYS A 203 -6.04 6.22 14.60
N GLU A 204 -5.74 7.43 14.14
CA GLU A 204 -6.57 8.61 14.40
C GLU A 204 -7.93 8.48 13.68
N HIS A 205 -8.97 8.30 14.49
CA HIS A 205 -10.22 9.05 14.53
C HIS A 205 -11.17 8.22 15.39
N MET A 206 -11.18 8.53 16.69
CA MET A 206 -12.26 8.17 17.60
C MET A 206 -13.55 8.90 17.15
N THR A 207 -14.09 8.57 15.98
CA THR A 207 -15.49 8.87 15.71
C THR A 207 -16.29 7.93 16.58
N GLU A 208 -16.98 8.51 17.56
CA GLU A 208 -17.92 7.85 18.47
C GLU A 208 -18.63 6.70 17.75
N LYS A 209 -18.66 5.53 18.41
CA LYS A 209 -19.47 4.37 18.00
C LYS A 209 -20.90 4.82 17.75
N SER A 210 -21.23 5.17 16.52
CA SER A 210 -22.55 5.66 16.21
C SER A 210 -23.29 4.58 15.41
N ARG A 211 -24.52 4.32 15.83
CA ARG A 211 -25.52 3.52 15.12
C ARG A 211 -25.87 4.07 13.72
N TYR A 212 -25.03 4.96 13.15
CA TYR A 212 -25.21 5.71 11.92
C TYR A 212 -24.12 5.45 10.86
N ASN A 213 -23.26 4.43 11.01
CA ASN A 213 -22.19 4.13 10.03
C ASN A 213 -22.70 4.11 8.58
N SER A 214 -23.84 3.47 8.31
CA SER A 214 -24.44 3.47 6.96
C SER A 214 -24.87 4.85 6.47
N GLN A 215 -25.37 5.72 7.35
CA GLN A 215 -25.74 7.10 6.96
C GLN A 215 -24.49 7.94 6.71
N LEU A 216 -23.45 7.76 7.52
CA LEU A 216 -22.17 8.43 7.36
C LEU A 216 -21.48 8.00 6.06
N GLU A 217 -21.46 6.70 5.75
CA GLU A 217 -20.95 6.18 4.46
C GLU A 217 -21.72 6.76 3.28
N LYS A 218 -23.06 6.80 3.35
CA LYS A 218 -23.88 7.42 2.30
C LYS A 218 -23.58 8.91 2.15
N ALA A 219 -23.39 9.63 3.26
CA ALA A 219 -23.04 11.04 3.23
C ALA A 219 -21.63 11.27 2.64
N LYS A 220 -20.64 10.47 3.04
CA LYS A 220 -19.27 10.49 2.49
C LYS A 220 -19.26 10.18 1.00
N PHE A 221 -19.99 9.15 0.57
CA PHE A 221 -20.14 8.83 -0.86
C PHE A 221 -20.85 9.94 -1.63
N GLY A 222 -21.93 10.51 -1.07
CA GLY A 222 -22.64 11.64 -1.67
C GLY A 222 -21.73 12.86 -1.84
N HIS A 223 -20.90 13.16 -0.85
CA HIS A 223 -19.92 14.24 -0.91
C HIS A 223 -18.81 13.96 -1.95
N PHE A 224 -18.27 12.74 -1.97
CA PHE A 224 -17.30 12.30 -2.98
C PHE A 224 -17.86 12.45 -4.41
N SER A 225 -19.08 11.96 -4.65
CA SER A 225 -19.78 12.07 -5.93
C SER A 225 -20.03 13.54 -6.32
N TYR A 226 -20.46 14.36 -5.36
CA TYR A 226 -20.67 15.80 -5.57
C TYR A 226 -19.38 16.51 -6.01
N LEU A 227 -18.28 16.32 -5.28
CA LEU A 227 -17.00 16.98 -5.61
C LEU A 227 -16.53 16.65 -7.03
N ILE A 228 -16.66 15.39 -7.46
CA ILE A 228 -16.31 14.96 -8.81
C ILE A 228 -17.22 15.58 -9.86
N THR A 229 -18.54 15.50 -9.65
CA THR A 229 -19.53 15.97 -10.63
C THR A 229 -19.49 17.48 -10.80
N ASP A 230 -19.39 18.24 -9.70
CA ASP A 230 -19.24 19.70 -9.67
C ASP A 230 -17.96 20.13 -10.41
N THR A 231 -16.84 19.45 -10.16
CA THR A 231 -15.57 19.75 -10.83
C THR A 231 -15.65 19.54 -12.34
N LEU A 232 -16.22 18.42 -12.79
CA LEU A 232 -16.28 18.09 -14.21
C LEU A 232 -17.30 18.96 -14.97
N ARG A 233 -18.50 19.15 -14.42
CA ARG A 233 -19.64 19.75 -15.13
C ARG A 233 -19.71 21.26 -14.99
N ASP A 234 -19.54 21.76 -13.77
CA ASP A 234 -19.79 23.17 -13.45
C ASP A 234 -18.51 23.98 -13.53
N LYS A 235 -17.38 23.41 -13.07
CA LYS A 235 -16.06 24.07 -13.13
C LYS A 235 -15.30 23.77 -14.41
N HIS A 236 -15.67 22.73 -15.16
CA HIS A 236 -14.92 22.26 -16.34
C HIS A 236 -13.44 21.96 -16.03
N GLY A 237 -13.16 21.47 -14.82
CA GLY A 237 -11.83 21.07 -14.35
C GLY A 237 -11.64 19.55 -14.38
N SER A 238 -10.41 19.12 -14.20
CA SER A 238 -10.03 17.72 -14.02
C SER A 238 -9.82 17.39 -12.54
N VAL A 239 -10.03 16.14 -12.16
CA VAL A 239 -9.79 15.65 -10.80
C VAL A 239 -8.57 14.73 -10.79
N LEU A 240 -7.62 14.99 -9.89
CA LEU A 240 -6.51 14.11 -9.58
C LEU A 240 -6.74 13.47 -8.21
N ILE A 241 -6.73 12.13 -8.14
CA ILE A 241 -6.89 11.35 -6.92
C ILE A 241 -5.61 10.55 -6.70
N PRO A 242 -4.68 11.01 -5.83
CA PRO A 242 -3.44 10.30 -5.55
C PRO A 242 -3.70 9.18 -4.53
N VAL A 243 -3.29 7.96 -4.87
CA VAL A 243 -3.53 6.72 -4.10
C VAL A 243 -2.34 5.78 -4.18
N ASP A 244 -2.35 4.69 -3.42
CA ASP A 244 -1.42 3.59 -3.61
C ASP A 244 -1.75 2.76 -4.88
N SER A 245 -0.92 1.76 -5.22
CA SER A 245 -1.05 1.00 -6.48
C SER A 245 -1.91 -0.27 -6.39
N VAL A 246 -2.22 -0.80 -5.19
CA VAL A 246 -2.78 -2.17 -5.04
C VAL A 246 -3.80 -2.35 -3.91
N GLY A 247 -4.09 -1.32 -3.14
CA GLY A 247 -4.93 -1.28 -1.95
C GLY A 247 -6.08 -0.29 -2.10
N ARG A 248 -5.96 0.94 -1.58
CA ARG A 248 -7.06 1.93 -1.58
C ARG A 248 -7.52 2.31 -2.98
N CYS A 249 -6.65 2.24 -3.99
CA CYS A 249 -7.03 2.48 -5.37
C CYS A 249 -8.20 1.60 -5.83
N LEU A 250 -8.30 0.36 -5.34
CA LEU A 250 -9.32 -0.60 -5.75
C LEU A 250 -10.70 -0.18 -5.27
N GLU A 251 -10.78 0.28 -4.03
CA GLU A 251 -12.02 0.81 -3.47
C GLU A 251 -12.46 2.07 -4.23
N VAL A 252 -11.52 2.97 -4.52
CA VAL A 252 -11.77 4.20 -5.28
C VAL A 252 -12.25 3.90 -6.69
N ILE A 253 -11.67 2.90 -7.36
CA ILE A 253 -12.11 2.43 -8.68
C ILE A 253 -13.58 1.99 -8.64
N LEU A 254 -13.98 1.18 -7.65
CA LEU A 254 -15.37 0.73 -7.51
C LEU A 254 -16.33 1.88 -7.21
N LEU A 255 -15.91 2.85 -6.37
CA LEU A 255 -16.69 4.05 -6.11
C LEU A 255 -16.87 4.90 -7.38
N LEU A 256 -15.83 5.02 -8.20
CA LEU A 256 -15.88 5.76 -9.46
C LEU A 256 -16.76 5.08 -10.51
N GLU A 257 -16.69 3.75 -10.65
CA GLU A 257 -17.62 2.99 -11.51
C GLU A 257 -19.07 3.28 -11.13
N ARG A 258 -19.35 3.33 -9.81
CA ARG A 258 -20.68 3.68 -9.29
C ARG A 258 -21.06 5.12 -9.60
N VAL A 259 -20.17 6.10 -9.35
CA VAL A 259 -20.42 7.52 -9.65
C VAL A 259 -20.68 7.72 -11.15
N TRP A 260 -19.91 7.06 -12.02
CA TRP A 260 -20.07 7.16 -13.48
C TRP A 260 -21.45 6.66 -13.92
N LYS A 261 -21.88 5.53 -13.39
CA LYS A 261 -23.18 4.92 -13.66
C LYS A 261 -24.34 5.77 -13.12
N GLU A 262 -24.28 6.19 -11.86
CA GLU A 262 -25.39 6.92 -11.22
C GLU A 262 -25.51 8.36 -11.73
N SER A 263 -24.40 8.97 -12.13
CA SER A 263 -24.38 10.37 -12.56
C SER A 263 -24.43 10.55 -14.08
N ASN A 264 -24.37 9.50 -14.89
CA ASN A 264 -24.27 9.58 -16.37
C ASN A 264 -23.08 10.43 -16.84
N LEU A 265 -21.87 10.03 -16.46
CA LEU A 265 -20.62 10.74 -16.80
C LEU A 265 -19.88 10.15 -18.02
N GLU A 266 -20.57 9.42 -18.90
CA GLU A 266 -19.98 8.72 -20.06
C GLU A 266 -19.19 9.63 -21.02
N ASN A 267 -19.52 10.93 -21.04
CA ASN A 267 -18.79 11.94 -21.83
C ASN A 267 -17.42 12.30 -21.23
N TYR A 268 -17.16 11.96 -19.97
CA TYR A 268 -15.91 12.22 -19.26
C TYR A 268 -15.12 10.93 -19.11
N LYS A 269 -13.79 11.04 -19.20
CA LYS A 269 -12.89 9.90 -18.99
C LYS A 269 -12.54 9.76 -17.51
N VAL A 270 -12.46 8.52 -17.04
CA VAL A 270 -11.85 8.15 -15.77
C VAL A 270 -10.71 7.17 -16.04
N LEU A 271 -9.51 7.53 -15.60
CA LEU A 271 -8.28 6.81 -15.92
C LEU A 271 -7.60 6.34 -14.64
N PHE A 272 -7.16 5.08 -14.61
CA PHE A 272 -6.28 4.55 -13.57
C PHE A 272 -4.85 4.52 -14.12
N LEU A 273 -4.02 5.45 -13.65
CA LEU A 273 -2.65 5.68 -14.09
C LEU A 273 -1.66 5.01 -13.15
N SER A 274 -1.16 3.85 -13.56
CA SER A 274 -0.15 3.04 -12.88
C SER A 274 0.59 2.21 -13.92
N SER A 275 1.89 1.98 -13.73
CA SER A 275 2.65 1.15 -14.68
C SER A 275 2.14 -0.30 -14.70
N ARG A 276 1.47 -0.73 -13.61
CA ARG A 276 0.91 -2.07 -13.39
C ARG A 276 -0.62 -2.13 -13.33
N SER A 277 -1.33 -1.07 -13.68
CA SER A 277 -2.80 -0.99 -13.54
C SER A 277 -3.54 -2.21 -14.12
N SER A 278 -3.21 -2.61 -15.35
CA SER A 278 -3.89 -3.70 -16.05
C SER A 278 -3.59 -5.06 -15.43
N GLN A 279 -2.34 -5.28 -14.99
CA GLN A 279 -1.90 -6.50 -14.33
C GLN A 279 -2.56 -6.64 -12.96
N THR A 280 -2.65 -5.55 -12.20
CA THR A 280 -3.35 -5.49 -10.92
C THR A 280 -4.82 -5.88 -11.07
N VAL A 281 -5.55 -5.23 -12.00
CA VAL A 281 -6.97 -5.54 -12.25
C VAL A 281 -7.16 -6.99 -12.68
N ASN A 282 -6.35 -7.49 -13.63
CA ASN A 282 -6.43 -8.87 -14.09
C ASN A 282 -6.16 -9.90 -12.98
N TYR A 283 -5.20 -9.61 -12.09
CA TYR A 283 -4.93 -10.49 -10.96
C TYR A 283 -6.11 -10.55 -9.99
N ILE A 284 -6.69 -9.40 -9.64
CA ILE A 284 -7.85 -9.30 -8.75
C ILE A 284 -9.05 -10.04 -9.32
N GLN A 285 -9.31 -9.90 -10.62
CA GLN A 285 -10.33 -10.68 -11.31
C GLN A 285 -10.12 -12.20 -11.14
N GLY A 286 -8.87 -12.66 -11.11
CA GLY A 286 -8.50 -14.06 -10.92
C GLY A 286 -8.68 -14.58 -9.49
N ILE A 287 -8.61 -13.71 -8.48
CA ILE A 287 -8.80 -14.05 -7.06
C ILE A 287 -10.14 -13.56 -6.50
N ALA A 288 -11.08 -13.16 -7.37
CA ALA A 288 -12.35 -12.57 -6.98
C ALA A 288 -13.17 -13.42 -5.99
N SER A 289 -13.04 -14.75 -6.02
CA SER A 289 -13.67 -15.68 -5.07
C SER A 289 -13.25 -15.46 -3.62
N ASN A 290 -12.07 -14.86 -3.40
CA ASN A 290 -11.50 -14.63 -2.07
C ASN A 290 -11.91 -13.26 -1.50
N LEU A 291 -12.52 -12.40 -2.32
CA LEU A 291 -13.10 -11.13 -1.90
C LEU A 291 -14.41 -11.34 -1.12
N ASN A 292 -15.07 -10.25 -0.73
CA ASN A 292 -16.32 -10.34 0.05
C ASN A 292 -17.54 -10.85 -0.76
N GLU A 293 -18.60 -11.20 -0.06
CA GLU A 293 -19.82 -11.74 -0.64
C GLU A 293 -20.57 -10.69 -1.46
N ARG A 294 -20.39 -9.40 -1.12
CA ARG A 294 -21.03 -8.28 -1.81
C ARG A 294 -20.59 -8.17 -3.26
N ILE A 295 -19.29 -8.20 -3.54
CA ILE A 295 -18.79 -8.10 -4.91
C ILE A 295 -19.18 -9.33 -5.74
N LEU A 296 -19.22 -10.51 -5.12
CA LEU A 296 -19.67 -11.74 -5.76
C LEU A 296 -21.16 -11.68 -6.14
N GLN A 297 -22.00 -11.20 -5.22
CA GLN A 297 -23.43 -10.99 -5.48
C GLN A 297 -23.65 -9.98 -6.60
N GLN A 298 -22.99 -8.82 -6.54
CA GLN A 298 -23.08 -7.78 -7.58
C GLN A 298 -22.63 -8.29 -8.95
N SER A 299 -21.57 -9.09 -8.98
CA SER A 299 -21.05 -9.71 -10.20
C SER A 299 -22.06 -10.70 -10.81
N ALA A 300 -22.68 -11.53 -9.97
CA ALA A 300 -23.72 -12.46 -10.41
C ALA A 300 -24.98 -11.74 -10.92
N GLU A 301 -25.46 -10.72 -10.22
CA GLU A 301 -26.62 -9.91 -10.61
C GLU A 301 -26.38 -9.14 -11.92
N ALA A 302 -25.16 -8.68 -12.15
CA ALA A 302 -24.77 -7.96 -13.36
C ALA A 302 -24.40 -8.89 -14.54
N GLU A 303 -24.37 -10.21 -14.33
CA GLU A 303 -23.84 -11.21 -15.28
C GLU A 303 -22.42 -10.87 -15.78
N ARG A 304 -21.56 -10.40 -14.87
CA ARG A 304 -20.20 -9.93 -15.17
C ARG A 304 -19.18 -10.47 -14.17
N LYS A 305 -17.90 -10.36 -14.51
CA LYS A 305 -16.82 -10.69 -13.57
C LYS A 305 -16.67 -9.55 -12.54
N ALA A 306 -16.25 -9.90 -11.33
CA ALA A 306 -15.82 -8.88 -10.36
C ALA A 306 -14.68 -8.06 -10.96
N PHE A 307 -14.67 -6.73 -10.74
CA PHE A 307 -13.71 -5.82 -11.38
C PHE A 307 -13.72 -5.85 -12.92
N ASP A 308 -14.84 -6.19 -13.56
CA ASP A 308 -15.06 -5.95 -15.00
C ASP A 308 -15.36 -4.46 -15.26
N LEU A 309 -14.31 -3.65 -15.23
CA LEU A 309 -14.38 -2.19 -15.30
C LEU A 309 -15.01 -1.72 -16.61
N GLN A 310 -16.07 -0.91 -16.52
CA GLN A 310 -16.80 -0.41 -17.69
C GLN A 310 -16.39 1.01 -18.06
N PHE A 311 -16.06 1.81 -17.05
CA PHE A 311 -15.78 3.23 -17.20
C PHE A 311 -14.30 3.55 -16.96
N VAL A 312 -13.69 2.89 -15.96
CA VAL A 312 -12.29 3.09 -15.60
C VAL A 312 -11.37 2.43 -16.61
N THR A 313 -10.57 3.26 -17.29
CA THR A 313 -9.57 2.80 -18.25
C THR A 313 -8.19 2.76 -17.61
N CYS A 314 -7.52 1.61 -17.68
CA CYS A 314 -6.14 1.43 -17.24
C CYS A 314 -5.14 2.09 -18.21
N VAL A 315 -4.19 2.87 -17.67
CA VAL A 315 -3.19 3.60 -18.44
C VAL A 315 -1.84 3.49 -17.74
N SER A 316 -0.78 3.23 -18.50
CA SER A 316 0.57 2.99 -17.96
C SER A 316 1.56 4.12 -18.14
N ILE A 317 1.21 5.16 -18.91
CA ILE A 317 2.08 6.32 -19.18
C ILE A 317 1.27 7.62 -19.10
N VAL A 318 1.92 8.68 -18.62
CA VAL A 318 1.26 9.98 -18.39
C VAL A 318 0.88 10.68 -19.69
N GLU A 319 1.58 10.41 -20.79
CA GLU A 319 1.32 10.99 -22.11
C GLU A 319 -0.10 10.68 -22.58
N ASN A 320 -0.56 9.44 -22.43
CA ASN A 320 -1.92 9.02 -22.78
C ASN A 320 -2.99 9.80 -22.00
N VAL A 321 -2.67 10.25 -20.79
CA VAL A 321 -3.56 11.12 -20.00
C VAL A 321 -3.56 12.53 -20.56
N LEU A 322 -2.43 13.03 -21.04
CA LEU A 322 -2.22 14.40 -21.50
C LEU A 322 -2.60 14.64 -22.97
N GLU A 323 -2.79 13.59 -23.77
CA GLU A 323 -3.22 13.67 -25.18
C GLU A 323 -4.49 14.50 -25.39
N SER A 324 -5.40 14.48 -24.41
CA SER A 324 -6.65 15.23 -24.44
C SER A 324 -6.67 16.29 -23.34
N GLN A 325 -7.08 17.51 -23.68
CA GLN A 325 -7.30 18.59 -22.73
C GLN A 325 -8.71 18.58 -22.11
N ALA A 326 -9.56 17.61 -22.50
CA ALA A 326 -10.90 17.48 -21.95
C ALA A 326 -10.85 17.16 -20.44
N SER A 327 -11.82 17.67 -19.69
CA SER A 327 -11.98 17.39 -18.26
C SER A 327 -12.09 15.87 -18.02
N LYS A 328 -11.38 15.37 -17.02
CA LYS A 328 -11.28 13.94 -16.72
C LYS A 328 -10.95 13.70 -15.25
N VAL A 329 -11.17 12.48 -14.78
CA VAL A 329 -10.72 12.02 -13.46
C VAL A 329 -9.52 11.09 -13.68
N VAL A 330 -8.46 11.29 -12.91
CA VAL A 330 -7.27 10.44 -12.94
C VAL A 330 -6.96 9.97 -11.52
N ILE A 331 -6.97 8.66 -11.36
CA ILE A 331 -6.44 7.97 -10.18
C ILE A 331 -4.97 7.71 -10.49
N ALA A 332 -4.04 8.28 -9.72
CA ALA A 332 -2.60 8.14 -9.99
C ALA A 332 -1.86 7.61 -8.77
N THR A 333 -0.86 6.76 -8.99
CA THR A 333 -0.13 6.13 -7.88
C THR A 333 0.86 7.05 -7.20
N LEU A 334 1.14 6.74 -5.93
CA LEU A 334 2.02 7.43 -4.98
C LEU A 334 1.34 8.65 -4.32
N PRO A 335 0.75 8.47 -3.11
CA PRO A 335 -0.03 9.51 -2.44
C PRO A 335 0.82 10.67 -1.91
N GLY A 336 2.14 10.48 -1.75
CA GLY A 336 3.04 11.51 -1.24
C GLY A 336 3.34 12.65 -2.23
N LEU A 337 3.06 12.46 -3.52
CA LEU A 337 3.33 13.46 -4.58
C LEU A 337 4.81 13.92 -4.63
N GLU A 338 5.75 13.10 -4.17
CA GLU A 338 7.20 13.36 -4.18
C GLU A 338 7.85 13.03 -5.52
N THR A 339 7.30 12.03 -6.21
CA THR A 339 7.77 11.53 -7.50
C THR A 339 6.54 11.03 -8.30
N SER A 340 6.71 10.29 -9.40
CA SER A 340 5.62 9.65 -10.16
C SER A 340 4.79 10.55 -11.10
N PHE A 341 3.93 9.87 -11.84
CA PHE A 341 2.82 10.40 -12.61
C PHE A 341 1.93 11.38 -11.84
N ALA A 342 1.61 11.10 -10.57
CA ALA A 342 0.72 11.96 -9.78
C ALA A 342 1.32 13.35 -9.60
N GLN A 343 2.62 13.44 -9.26
CA GLN A 343 3.33 14.72 -9.18
C GLN A 343 3.43 15.40 -10.55
N THR A 344 3.71 14.64 -11.62
CA THR A 344 3.80 15.19 -12.99
C THR A 344 2.48 15.81 -13.45
N LEU A 345 1.36 15.16 -13.15
CA LEU A 345 0.03 15.70 -13.41
C LEU A 345 -0.25 16.92 -12.54
N LEU A 346 0.07 16.86 -11.24
CA LEU A 346 -0.10 17.99 -10.34
C LEU A 346 0.64 19.23 -10.84
N LYS A 347 1.91 19.12 -11.24
CA LYS A 347 2.70 20.23 -11.82
C LYS A 347 2.02 20.89 -13.02
N LYS A 348 1.33 20.09 -13.86
CA LYS A 348 0.62 20.57 -15.06
C LYS A 348 -0.75 21.16 -14.74
N TRP A 349 -1.39 20.67 -13.67
CA TRP A 349 -2.80 20.96 -13.36
C TRP A 349 -2.97 21.98 -12.24
N CYS A 350 -1.98 22.19 -11.37
CA CYS A 350 -2.08 23.06 -10.20
C CYS A 350 -2.22 24.55 -10.55
N THR A 351 -1.94 24.95 -11.79
CA THR A 351 -2.10 26.34 -12.26
C THR A 351 -3.55 26.72 -12.55
N ARG A 352 -4.45 25.74 -12.65
CA ARG A 352 -5.87 25.93 -12.96
C ARG A 352 -6.71 25.69 -11.71
N SER A 353 -7.33 26.75 -11.20
CA SER A 353 -8.22 26.70 -10.02
C SER A 353 -9.48 25.86 -10.22
N GLU A 354 -9.84 25.54 -11.46
CA GLU A 354 -10.97 24.66 -11.75
C GLU A 354 -10.66 23.19 -11.40
N ASN A 355 -9.38 22.81 -11.40
CA ASN A 355 -8.98 21.44 -11.13
C ASN A 355 -9.09 21.11 -9.64
N LEU A 356 -9.35 19.85 -9.34
CA LEU A 356 -9.46 19.33 -7.98
C LEU A 356 -8.35 18.32 -7.71
N LEU A 357 -7.59 18.54 -6.64
CA LEU A 357 -6.79 17.49 -6.00
C LEU A 357 -7.61 16.90 -4.85
N LEU A 358 -7.93 15.61 -4.92
CA LEU A 358 -8.83 14.94 -3.98
C LEU A 358 -8.09 13.82 -3.25
N PHE A 359 -7.73 14.05 -1.99
CA PHE A 359 -7.16 13.03 -1.12
C PHE A 359 -8.25 12.09 -0.57
N VAL A 360 -8.01 10.78 -0.68
CA VAL A 360 -8.89 9.70 -0.21
C VAL A 360 -8.21 8.76 0.80
N CYS A 361 -6.92 9.00 1.03
CA CYS A 361 -6.07 8.44 2.06
C CYS A 361 -5.15 9.55 2.58
N SER A 362 -4.66 9.40 3.81
CA SER A 362 -3.62 10.28 4.35
C SER A 362 -2.30 10.02 3.63
N PRO A 363 -1.67 11.05 3.03
CA PRO A 363 -0.34 10.89 2.46
C PRO A 363 0.71 10.60 3.56
N PRO A 364 1.82 9.93 3.23
CA PRO A 364 2.87 9.66 4.21
C PRO A 364 3.41 10.97 4.82
N PRO A 365 3.77 10.99 6.11
CA PRO A 365 4.35 12.16 6.77
C PRO A 365 5.55 12.75 6.02
N ASP A 366 5.72 14.06 6.17
CA ASP A 366 6.80 14.87 5.57
C ASP A 366 6.83 14.90 4.02
N THR A 367 5.79 14.40 3.36
CA THR A 367 5.66 14.48 1.89
C THR A 367 4.96 15.77 1.44
N LEU A 368 5.06 16.10 0.15
CA LEU A 368 4.34 17.20 -0.49
C LEU A 368 2.83 17.01 -0.33
N GLY A 369 2.33 15.80 -0.55
CA GLY A 369 0.92 15.46 -0.33
C GLY A 369 0.48 15.75 1.09
N TYR A 370 1.28 15.36 2.08
CA TYR A 370 0.98 15.61 3.49
C TYR A 370 0.97 17.11 3.82
N ARG A 371 1.95 17.87 3.30
CA ARG A 371 2.01 19.33 3.48
C ARG A 371 0.81 20.04 2.85
N ILE A 372 0.43 19.67 1.62
CA ILE A 372 -0.75 20.23 0.94
C ILE A 372 -2.02 19.95 1.75
N LEU A 373 -2.19 18.74 2.26
CA LEU A 373 -3.38 18.36 3.02
C LEU A 373 -3.48 19.07 4.37
N ASN A 374 -2.35 19.24 5.08
CA ASN A 374 -2.33 19.79 6.44
C ASN A 374 -2.04 21.30 6.52
N SER A 375 -1.70 21.95 5.40
CA SER A 375 -1.37 23.39 5.34
C SER A 375 -2.32 24.14 4.39
N PRO A 376 -3.64 24.20 4.70
CA PRO A 376 -4.65 24.75 3.79
C PRO A 376 -4.50 26.26 3.52
N GLU A 377 -3.73 26.98 4.35
CA GLU A 377 -3.45 28.41 4.17
C GLU A 377 -2.28 28.68 3.20
N GLU A 378 -1.47 27.66 2.88
CA GLU A 378 -0.34 27.81 1.96
C GLU A 378 -0.80 27.68 0.50
N SER A 379 -0.41 28.65 -0.32
CA SER A 379 -0.73 28.66 -1.76
C SER A 379 0.45 28.31 -2.66
N THR A 380 1.64 28.13 -2.10
CA THR A 380 2.89 27.88 -2.84
C THR A 380 3.65 26.74 -2.19
N PHE A 381 3.92 25.70 -2.97
CA PHE A 381 4.69 24.54 -2.55
C PHE A 381 5.85 24.32 -3.51
N GLU A 382 7.00 23.91 -2.98
CA GLU A 382 8.17 23.56 -3.78
C GLU A 382 8.15 22.08 -4.13
N PHE A 383 8.34 21.79 -5.43
CA PHE A 383 8.60 20.44 -5.90
C PHE A 383 10.09 20.13 -5.76
N ILE A 384 10.43 19.09 -5.02
CA ILE A 384 11.81 18.59 -4.96
C ILE A 384 12.08 17.84 -6.26
N VAL A 385 12.86 18.43 -7.17
CA VAL A 385 13.31 17.75 -8.39
C VAL A 385 14.56 16.95 -8.07
N ARG A 386 14.44 15.61 -8.02
CA ARG A 386 15.56 14.70 -7.77
C ARG A 386 16.18 14.32 -9.13
N GLU A 387 17.17 15.09 -9.59
CA GLU A 387 17.89 14.77 -10.83
C GLU A 387 18.60 13.40 -10.75
N LYS A 388 18.76 12.71 -11.90
CA LYS A 388 19.63 11.54 -12.02
C LYS A 388 21.00 11.90 -11.48
N ARG A 389 21.45 11.19 -10.44
CA ARG A 389 22.86 11.17 -10.07
C ARG A 389 23.55 10.47 -11.23
N GLY A 390 24.19 11.27 -12.10
CA GLY A 390 25.07 10.73 -13.13
C GLY A 390 25.95 9.67 -12.49
N ILE A 391 25.83 8.43 -12.96
CA ILE A 391 26.63 7.31 -12.50
C ILE A 391 28.08 7.72 -12.78
N ASP A 392 28.76 8.26 -11.77
CA ASP A 392 30.18 8.57 -11.83
C ASP A 392 30.86 7.20 -11.86
N ARG A 393 31.01 6.64 -13.07
CA ARG A 393 31.91 5.54 -13.36
C ARG A 393 33.34 6.07 -13.17
N ARG A 394 33.72 6.37 -11.93
CA ARG A 394 35.12 6.44 -11.56
C ARG A 394 35.64 5.02 -11.57
N THR A 395 36.18 4.70 -12.73
CA THR A 395 37.32 3.82 -12.94
C THR A 395 38.13 3.59 -11.65
N ASP A 396 37.90 2.44 -11.00
CA ASP A 396 38.98 1.73 -10.32
C ASP A 396 39.91 1.19 -11.42
N SER A 397 40.73 2.09 -11.96
CA SER A 397 41.89 1.75 -12.76
C SER A 397 43.14 2.03 -11.92
N GLU A 398 43.76 0.94 -11.49
CA GLU A 398 45.21 0.78 -11.38
C GLU A 398 45.99 1.81 -10.55
N SER A 399 46.45 1.37 -9.38
CA SER A 399 47.81 1.69 -8.97
C SER A 399 48.44 0.47 -8.29
N ARG A 400 49.54 0.04 -8.92
CA ARG A 400 50.48 -1.03 -8.56
C ARG A 400 50.98 -0.99 -7.13
#